data_AF-A0A3N5GX10-F1
#
_entry.id   AF-A0A3N5GX10-F1
#
_cell.length_a   1.000
_cell.length_b   1.000
_cell.length_c   1.000
_cell.angle_alpha   90.00
_cell.angle_beta   90.00
_cell.angle_gamma   90.00
#
_symmetry.space_group_name_H-M   'P 1'
#
loop_
_entity.id
_entity.type
_entity.pdbx_description
1 polymer ?
#
loop_
_entity_poly.entity_id
_entity_poly.type
_entity_poly.pdbx_seq_one_letter_code
_entity_poly.pdbx_strand_id
1 'polypeptide(L)' 'MSVAAAHWAAFGGEVAQTRRVWTIRGFWLPGLERDGRLVGVNWSGNTASGYDVTPSEVRARVEYELRRGASTGNR' A
#
# COMPACT_ATOMS: atom_id res chain seq x y z
N MET A 1 -13.72 22.49 -7.97
CA MET A 1 -12.89 21.69 -7.03
C MET A 1 -12.45 20.43 -7.76
N SER A 2 -11.16 20.08 -7.78
CA SER A 2 -10.70 18.82 -8.38
C SER A 2 -10.79 17.67 -7.37
N VAL A 3 -10.91 16.43 -7.85
CA VAL A 3 -10.87 15.23 -6.99
C VAL A 3 -9.58 15.17 -6.18
N ALA A 4 -8.44 15.53 -6.79
CA ALA A 4 -7.15 15.58 -6.10
C ALA A 4 -7.16 16.59 -4.94
N ALA A 5 -7.75 17.78 -5.12
CA ALA A 5 -7.86 18.76 -4.05
C ALA A 5 -8.76 18.28 -2.90
N ALA A 6 -9.86 17.59 -3.21
CA ALA A 6 -10.74 17.00 -2.20
C ALA A 6 -10.04 15.88 -1.41
N HIS A 7 -9.31 14.99 -2.09
CA HIS A 7 -8.51 13.94 -1.44
C HIS A 7 -7.41 14.52 -0.54
N TRP A 8 -6.72 15.56 -1.01
CA TRP A 8 -5.70 16.24 -0.21
C TRP A 8 -6.28 16.89 1.05
N ALA A 9 -7.40 17.61 0.92
CA ALA A 9 -8.05 18.25 2.06
C ALA A 9 -8.46 17.23 3.13
N ALA A 10 -9.04 16.10 2.71
CA ALA A 10 -9.39 15.00 3.62
C ALA A 10 -8.16 14.40 4.31
N PHE A 11 -7.12 14.05 3.53
CA PHE A 11 -5.89 13.49 4.06
C PHE A 11 -5.18 14.44 5.03
N GLY A 12 -5.01 15.71 4.64
CA GLY A 12 -4.35 16.72 5.47
C GLY A 12 -5.09 16.97 6.78
N GLY A 13 -6.42 17.01 6.75
CA GLY A 13 -7.25 17.13 7.95
C GLY A 13 -7.06 15.96 8.91
N GLU A 14 -7.09 14.72 8.42
CA GLU A 14 -6.88 13.52 9.23
C GLU A 14 -5.48 13.50 9.86
N VAL A 15 -4.43 13.80 9.08
CA VAL A 15 -3.05 13.81 9.58
C VAL A 15 -2.86 14.90 10.65
N ALA A 16 -3.41 16.11 10.44
CA ALA A 16 -3.32 17.18 11.41
C ALA A 16 -4.00 16.84 12.74
N GLN A 17 -5.15 16.16 12.69
CA GLN A 17 -5.92 15.77 13.87
C GLN A 17 -5.30 14.57 14.61
N THR A 18 -4.83 13.55 13.88
CA THR A 18 -4.41 12.27 14.48
C THR A 18 -2.91 12.16 14.70
N ARG A 19 -2.11 12.97 13.99
CA ARG A 19 -0.65 12.84 13.87
C ARG A 19 -0.20 11.45 13.44
N ARG A 20 -1.01 10.76 12.61
CA ARG A 20 -0.74 9.42 12.11
C ARG A 20 -0.84 9.39 10.59
N VAL A 21 -0.02 8.54 9.98
CA VAL A 21 -0.12 8.17 8.58
C VAL A 21 -0.22 6.65 8.51
N TRP A 22 -1.31 6.16 7.94
CA TRP A 22 -1.49 4.73 7.73
C TRP A 22 -0.65 4.27 6.57
N THR A 23 0.17 3.25 6.80
CA THR A 23 0.97 2.64 5.73
C THR A 23 0.39 1.31 5.36
N ILE A 24 0.63 0.88 4.11
CA ILE A 24 0.23 -0.44 3.64
C ILE A 24 0.80 -1.51 4.57
N ARG A 25 2.11 -1.44 4.87
CA ARG A 25 2.81 -2.41 5.72
C ARG A 25 2.35 -2.37 7.19
N GLY A 26 2.16 -1.17 7.75
CA GLY A 26 1.95 -0.99 9.18
C GLY A 26 0.49 -1.13 9.63
N PHE A 27 -0.47 -0.82 8.77
CA PHE A 27 -1.89 -0.81 9.14
C PHE A 27 -2.74 -1.72 8.26
N TRP A 28 -2.64 -1.56 6.95
CA TRP A 28 -3.56 -2.24 6.03
C TRP A 28 -3.30 -3.75 5.95
N LEU A 29 -2.07 -4.21 5.73
CA LEU A 29 -1.80 -5.64 5.64
C LEU A 29 -2.17 -6.41 6.92
N PRO A 30 -1.78 -5.96 8.14
CA PRO A 30 -2.26 -6.61 9.37
C PRO A 30 -3.79 -6.60 9.52
N GLY A 31 -4.44 -5.50 9.12
CA GLY A 31 -5.91 -5.39 9.18
C GLY A 31 -6.60 -6.38 8.26
N LEU A 32 -6.18 -6.45 7.00
CA LEU A 32 -6.73 -7.38 6.01
C LEU A 32 -6.53 -8.84 6.42
N GLU A 33 -5.37 -9.16 7.01
CA GLU A 33 -5.07 -10.51 7.52
C GLU A 33 -6.01 -10.91 8.66
N ARG A 34 -6.17 -10.02 9.66
CA ARG A 34 -7.13 -10.21 10.76
C ARG A 34 -8.55 -10.39 10.24
N ASP A 35 -8.92 -9.68 9.19
CA ASP A 35 -10.27 -9.66 8.64
C ASP A 35 -10.50 -10.77 7.58
N GLY A 36 -9.51 -11.63 7.32
CA GLY A 36 -9.60 -12.73 6.34
C GLY A 36 -9.75 -12.26 4.89
N ARG A 37 -9.21 -11.08 4.54
CA ARG A 37 -9.32 -10.45 3.22
C ARG A 37 -8.03 -10.58 2.42
N LEU A 38 -8.16 -10.82 1.12
CA LEU A 38 -7.05 -10.84 0.16
C LEU A 38 -6.75 -9.42 -0.36
N VAL A 39 -5.57 -9.25 -0.95
CA VAL A 39 -5.14 -8.04 -1.64
C VAL A 39 -5.26 -8.26 -3.14
N GLY A 40 -6.13 -7.48 -3.78
CA GLY A 40 -6.21 -7.43 -5.24
C GLY A 40 -5.05 -6.62 -5.82
N VAL A 41 -4.17 -7.27 -6.56
CA VAL A 41 -3.09 -6.63 -7.31
C VAL A 41 -3.53 -6.51 -8.76
N ASN A 42 -3.83 -5.28 -9.19
CA ASN A 42 -4.28 -4.97 -10.54
C ASN A 42 -3.21 -4.18 -11.29
N TRP A 43 -3.12 -4.45 -12.60
CA TRP A 43 -2.36 -3.65 -13.55
C TRP A 43 -3.31 -2.83 -14.40
N SER A 44 -2.82 -1.75 -15.02
CA SER A 44 -3.56 -1.00 -16.04
C SER A 44 -3.07 -1.40 -17.44
N GLY A 45 -3.98 -1.39 -18.42
CA GLY A 45 -3.68 -1.72 -19.81
C GLY A 45 -4.66 -2.75 -20.39
N ASN A 46 -4.64 -2.90 -21.72
CA ASN A 46 -5.65 -3.66 -22.47
C ASN A 46 -5.62 -5.18 -22.20
N THR A 47 -4.53 -5.68 -21.62
CA THR A 47 -4.30 -7.10 -21.33
C THR A 47 -3.91 -7.34 -19.87
N ALA A 48 -4.17 -6.37 -18.99
CA ALA A 48 -3.83 -6.49 -17.58
C ALA A 48 -4.68 -7.59 -16.90
N SER A 49 -4.02 -8.61 -16.35
CA SER A 49 -4.66 -9.58 -15.46
C SER A 49 -4.49 -9.16 -14.00
N GLY A 50 -5.59 -9.17 -13.25
CA GLY A 50 -5.58 -8.99 -11.80
C GLY A 50 -5.35 -10.32 -11.08
N TYR A 51 -4.72 -10.25 -9.91
CA TYR A 51 -4.52 -11.42 -9.04
C TYR A 51 -4.88 -11.08 -7.60
N ASP A 52 -5.56 -11.98 -6.92
CA ASP A 52 -5.73 -11.93 -5.48
C ASP A 52 -4.56 -12.66 -4.81
N VAL A 53 -3.90 -11.98 -3.88
CA VAL A 53 -2.78 -12.52 -3.09
C VAL A 53 -3.02 -12.28 -1.62
N THR A 54 -2.46 -13.12 -0.76
CA THR A 54 -2.62 -12.97 0.69
C THR A 54 -1.85 -11.74 1.20
N PRO A 55 -2.30 -11.11 2.30
CA PRO A 55 -1.57 -9.99 2.91
C PRO A 55 -0.12 -10.35 3.31
N SER A 56 0.12 -11.61 3.72
CA SER A 56 1.45 -12.11 4.08
C SER A 56 2.37 -12.23 2.86
N GLU A 57 1.87 -12.70 1.71
CA GLU A 57 2.63 -12.72 0.46
C GLU A 57 3.01 -11.31 -0.02
N VAL A 58 2.07 -10.35 0.06
CA VAL A 58 2.37 -8.95 -0.29
C VAL A 58 3.45 -8.39 0.63
N ARG A 59 3.34 -8.62 1.94
CA ARG A 59 4.34 -8.19 2.93
C ARG A 59 5.73 -8.74 2.56
N ALA A 60 5.83 -10.04 2.30
CA ALA A 60 7.10 -10.69 1.96
C ALA A 60 7.74 -10.07 0.70
N ARG A 61 6.95 -9.80 -0.34
CA ARG A 61 7.44 -9.18 -1.59
C ARG A 61 7.89 -7.74 -1.38
N VAL A 62 7.10 -6.92 -0.66
CA VAL A 62 7.49 -5.54 -0.33
C VAL A 62 8.79 -5.51 0.47
N GLU A 63 8.94 -6.39 1.46
CA GLU A 63 10.16 -6.49 2.24
C GLU A 63 11.37 -6.95 1.44
N TYR A 64 11.16 -7.89 0.50
CA TYR A 64 12.20 -8.29 -0.45
C TYR A 64 12.69 -7.09 -1.29
N GLU A 65 11.76 -6.31 -1.85
CA GLU A 65 12.10 -5.14 -2.67
C GLU A 65 12.82 -4.04 -1.87
N LEU A 66 12.40 -3.79 -0.63
CA LEU A 66 13.08 -2.85 0.25
C LEU A 66 14.51 -3.30 0.57
N ARG A 67 14.72 -4.61 0.81
CA ARG A 67 16.07 -5.18 1.03
C ARG A 67 16.92 -5.09 -0.24
N ARG A 68 16.34 -5.36 -1.42
CA ARG A 68 17.01 -5.29 -2.72
C ARG A 68 17.42 -3.86 -3.10
N GLY A 69 16.56 -2.88 -2.83
CA GLY A 69 16.88 -1.46 -3.02
C GLY A 69 18.04 -1.01 -2.13
N ALA A 70 18.06 -1.46 -0.86
CA ALA A 70 19.14 -1.15 0.08
C ALA A 70 20.50 -1.76 -0.33
N SER A 71 20.52 -2.93 -0.98
CA SER A 71 21.76 -3.56 -1.46
C SER A 71 22.32 -2.98 -2.76
N THR A 72 21.51 -2.20 -3.50
CA THR A 72 21.91 -1.62 -4.79
C THR A 72 22.45 -0.18 -4.66
N GLY A 73 22.23 0.47 -3.51
CA GLY A 73 22.68 1.85 -3.22
C GLY A 73 24.18 2.02 -2.89
N ASN A 74 25.03 1.06 -3.23
CA ASN A 74 26.48 1.14 -3.01
C ASN A 74 27.29 0.82 -4.29
N ARG A 75 26.95 1.49 -5.39
CA ARG A 75 27.79 1.61 -6.60
C ARG A 75 27.73 3.02 -7.15
#